data_AF-A0A5K1ER53-F1
#
_entry.id   AF-A0A5K1ER53-F1
#
_cell.length_a   1.000
_cell.length_b   1.000
_cell.length_c   1.000
_cell.angle_alpha   90.00
_cell.angle_beta   90.00
_cell.angle_gamma   90.00
#
_symmetry.space_group_name_H-M   'P 1'
#
loop_
_entity.id
_entity.type
_entity.pdbx_description
1 polymer ?
#
loop_
_entity_poly.entity_id
_entity_poly.type
_entity_poly.pdbx_seq_one_letter_code
_entity_poly.pdbx_strand_id
1 'polypeptide(L)'
;FFGPMRGLILTEGEDGKDLLEQLMAALEQLEDAFRKCCKGGAFFGGETIGFLDLALGSFLGWLRVLEGDTGTKLLEKSKFPKLEAWSAAFCEAEPVKEVIPEAEKLAEFAKVLRQ
;
A
#
# COMPACT_ATOMS: atom_id res chain seq x y z
N PHE A 1 -0.03 -2.59 10.23
CA PHE A 1 -0.12 -2.51 8.76
C PHE A 1 -0.93 -3.68 8.17
N PHE A 2 -0.41 -4.92 8.10
CA PHE A 2 -1.07 -6.03 7.39
C PHE A 2 -2.39 -6.54 7.99
N GLY A 3 -2.52 -6.53 9.32
CA GLY A 3 -3.77 -6.90 10.01
C GLY A 3 -4.95 -5.97 9.63
N PRO A 4 -4.81 -4.64 9.83
CA PRO A 4 -5.82 -3.67 9.41
C PRO A 4 -6.17 -3.74 7.91
N MET A 5 -5.17 -3.89 7.03
CA MET A 5 -5.40 -4.09 5.59
C MET A 5 -6.31 -5.28 5.31
N ARG A 6 -6.01 -6.44 5.92
CA ARG A 6 -6.82 -7.65 5.75
C ARG A 6 -8.23 -7.45 6.28
N GLY A 7 -8.38 -6.80 7.43
CA GLY A 7 -9.69 -6.47 7.99
C GLY A 7 -10.53 -5.67 7.00
N LEU A 8 -10.00 -4.54 6.53
CA LEU A 8 -10.68 -3.67 5.55
C LEU A 8 -11.04 -4.38 4.23
N ILE A 9 -10.21 -5.32 3.78
CA ILE A 9 -10.49 -6.10 2.56
C ILE A 9 -11.65 -7.09 2.80
N LEU A 10 -11.80 -7.66 4.00
CA LEU A 10 -12.76 -8.74 4.26
C LEU A 10 -14.07 -8.27 4.90
N THR A 11 -14.10 -7.08 5.51
CA THR A 11 -15.28 -6.57 6.21
C THR A 11 -16.02 -5.51 5.38
N GLU A 12 -17.34 -5.59 5.32
CA GLU A 12 -18.22 -4.52 4.81
C GLU A 12 -18.93 -3.82 6.00
N GLY A 13 -19.03 -2.48 5.99
CA GLY A 13 -19.84 -1.73 6.96
C GLY A 13 -19.06 -0.86 7.97
N GLU A 14 -19.75 -0.44 9.04
CA GLU A 14 -19.31 0.60 10.01
C GLU A 14 -18.03 0.27 10.81
N ASP A 15 -17.63 -1.01 10.88
CA ASP A 15 -16.43 -1.48 11.58
C ASP A 15 -15.10 -1.11 10.86
N GLY A 16 -15.19 -0.53 9.65
CA GLY A 16 -14.02 -0.15 8.85
C GLY A 16 -13.27 1.09 9.33
N LYS A 17 -13.88 1.97 10.14
CA LYS A 17 -13.26 3.25 10.55
C LYS A 17 -12.02 3.06 11.43
N ASP A 18 -12.13 2.26 12.49
CA ASP A 18 -11.00 2.00 13.40
C ASP A 18 -9.85 1.29 12.67
N LEU A 19 -10.18 0.41 11.73
CA LEU A 19 -9.19 -0.27 10.90
C LEU A 19 -8.51 0.69 9.92
N LEU A 20 -9.27 1.62 9.34
CA LEU A 20 -8.72 2.66 8.47
C LEU A 20 -7.80 3.60 9.25
N GLU A 21 -8.17 4.02 10.45
CA GLU A 21 -7.30 4.83 11.31
C GLU A 21 -6.00 4.10 11.66
N GLN A 22 -6.07 2.81 12.01
CA GLN A 22 -4.90 1.97 12.26
C GLN A 22 -4.01 1.80 11.02
N LEU A 23 -4.62 1.70 9.82
CA LEU A 23 -3.88 1.67 8.56
C LEU A 23 -3.16 2.98 8.31
N MET A 24 -3.84 4.11 8.48
CA MET A 24 -3.27 5.45 8.29
C MET A 24 -2.12 5.72 9.25
N ALA A 25 -2.27 5.36 10.53
CA ALA A 25 -1.19 5.46 11.52
C ALA A 25 0.02 4.56 11.16
N ALA A 26 -0.23 3.38 10.57
CA ALA A 26 0.85 2.53 10.09
C ALA A 26 1.56 3.10 8.85
N LEU A 27 0.83 3.77 7.96
CA LEU A 27 1.42 4.49 6.81
C LEU A 27 2.30 5.66 7.27
N GLU A 28 1.90 6.38 8.31
CA GLU A 28 2.73 7.43 8.93
C GLU A 28 4.05 6.87 9.45
N GLN A 29 4.01 5.74 10.17
CA GLN A 29 5.23 5.07 10.64
C GLN A 29 6.12 4.59 9.49
N LEU A 30 5.53 4.11 8.39
CA LEU A 30 6.27 3.69 7.20
C LEU A 30 6.92 4.87 6.47
N GLU A 31 6.24 6.01 6.38
CA GLU A 31 6.80 7.25 5.80
C GLU A 31 8.01 7.73 6.61
N ASP A 32 7.92 7.69 7.95
CA ASP A 32 9.04 8.01 8.84
C ASP A 32 10.18 6.99 8.74
N ALA A 33 9.85 5.70 8.65
CA ALA A 33 10.84 4.64 8.46
C ALA A 33 11.56 4.80 7.12
N PHE A 34 10.83 5.14 6.06
CA PHE A 34 11.40 5.35 4.73
C PHE A 34 12.48 6.44 4.77
N ARG A 35 12.20 7.57 5.42
CA ARG A 35 13.15 8.68 5.57
C ARG A 35 14.47 8.26 6.24
N LYS A 36 14.40 7.32 7.18
CA LYS A 36 15.57 6.81 7.92
C LYS A 36 16.31 5.72 7.15
N CYS A 37 15.58 4.87 6.43
CA CYS A 37 16.11 3.67 5.79
C CYS A 37 16.59 3.90 4.35
N CYS A 38 16.00 4.84 3.60
CA CYS A 38 16.25 4.96 2.16
C CYS A 38 17.66 5.46 1.82
N LYS A 39 18.41 6.01 2.78
CA LYS A 39 19.80 6.49 2.57
C LYS A 39 19.98 7.38 1.32
N GLY A 40 18.94 8.14 0.95
CA GLY A 40 18.92 8.99 -0.24
C GLY A 40 18.46 8.33 -1.54
N GLY A 41 18.23 7.01 -1.54
CA GLY A 41 17.71 6.27 -2.68
C GLY A 41 16.18 6.25 -2.79
N ALA A 42 15.69 5.64 -3.86
CA ALA A 42 14.26 5.57 -4.20
C ALA A 42 13.50 4.46 -3.45
N PHE A 43 14.21 3.55 -2.78
CA PHE A 43 13.66 2.36 -2.14
C PHE A 43 14.04 2.29 -0.65
N PHE A 44 13.33 1.48 0.13
CA PHE A 44 13.74 1.15 1.50
C PHE A 44 15.10 0.43 1.54
N GLY A 45 15.43 -0.33 0.49
CA GLY A 45 16.77 -0.90 0.25
C GLY A 45 17.83 0.12 -0.16
N GLY A 46 17.48 1.39 -0.37
CA GLY A 46 18.36 2.43 -0.87
C GLY A 46 18.22 2.63 -2.37
N GLU A 47 19.30 2.38 -3.12
CA GLU A 47 19.30 2.52 -4.58
C GLU A 47 18.58 1.37 -5.30
N THR A 48 18.40 0.24 -4.62
CA THR A 48 17.79 -0.97 -5.18
C THR A 48 16.65 -1.47 -4.31
N ILE A 49 15.74 -2.25 -4.91
CA ILE A 49 14.63 -2.91 -4.21
C ILE A 49 15.19 -3.85 -3.14
N GLY A 50 14.81 -3.62 -1.89
CA GLY A 50 15.13 -4.47 -0.75
C GLY A 50 13.94 -5.30 -0.28
N PHE A 51 14.14 -6.03 0.82
CA PHE A 51 13.11 -6.87 1.43
C PHE A 51 11.84 -6.10 1.77
N LEU A 52 11.96 -4.92 2.38
CA LEU A 52 10.82 -4.13 2.81
C LEU A 52 10.04 -3.56 1.62
N ASP A 53 10.72 -3.25 0.52
CA ASP A 53 10.09 -2.84 -0.73
C ASP A 53 9.21 -3.95 -1.30
N LEU A 54 9.70 -5.20 -1.33
CA LEU A 54 8.91 -6.35 -1.77
C LEU A 54 7.74 -6.63 -0.85
N ALA A 55 7.97 -6.60 0.47
CA ALA A 55 6.95 -6.85 1.47
C ALA A 55 5.81 -5.83 1.36
N LEU A 56 6.11 -4.53 1.34
CA LEU A 56 5.10 -3.48 1.20
C LEU A 56 4.49 -3.45 -0.21
N GLY A 57 5.33 -3.61 -1.23
CA GLY A 57 4.95 -3.57 -2.65
C GLY A 57 3.93 -4.64 -3.04
N SER A 58 4.01 -5.82 -2.42
CA SER A 58 3.01 -6.90 -2.61
C SER A 58 1.58 -6.52 -2.22
N PHE A 59 1.40 -5.45 -1.42
CA PHE A 59 0.10 -4.93 -1.00
C PHE A 59 -0.34 -3.67 -1.76
N LEU A 60 0.45 -3.14 -2.69
CA LEU A 60 0.08 -1.93 -3.45
C LEU A 60 -1.21 -2.12 -4.25
N GLY A 61 -1.40 -3.28 -4.87
CA GLY A 61 -2.64 -3.59 -5.58
C GLY A 61 -3.85 -3.55 -4.64
N TRP A 62 -3.72 -4.10 -3.43
CA TRP A 62 -4.76 -4.08 -2.41
C TRP A 62 -5.04 -2.68 -1.85
N LEU A 63 -4.01 -1.84 -1.70
CA LEU A 63 -4.21 -0.44 -1.33
C LEU A 63 -5.10 0.27 -2.35
N ARG A 64 -4.87 0.06 -3.65
CA ARG A 64 -5.72 0.64 -4.71
C ARG A 64 -7.17 0.15 -4.66
N VAL A 65 -7.39 -1.13 -4.32
CA VAL A 65 -8.75 -1.65 -4.09
C VAL A 65 -9.43 -0.89 -2.96
N LEU A 66 -8.72 -0.69 -1.83
CA LEU A 66 -9.25 0.06 -0.69
C LEU A 66 -9.50 1.54 -1.03
N GLU A 67 -8.65 2.17 -1.84
CA GLU A 67 -8.88 3.54 -2.32
C GLU A 67 -10.17 3.63 -3.15
N GLY A 68 -10.46 2.62 -3.98
CA GLY A 68 -11.71 2.51 -4.72
C GLY A 68 -12.94 2.31 -3.83
N ASP A 69 -12.84 1.41 -2.85
CA ASP A 69 -13.97 1.08 -1.95
C ASP A 69 -14.29 2.22 -0.97
N THR A 70 -13.27 2.88 -0.44
CA THR A 70 -13.43 3.96 0.56
C THR A 70 -13.56 5.36 -0.05
N GLY A 71 -13.24 5.51 -1.35
CA GLY A 71 -13.11 6.80 -2.02
C GLY A 71 -11.98 7.69 -1.46
N THR A 72 -11.12 7.15 -0.59
CA THR A 72 -10.05 7.89 0.08
C THR A 72 -8.71 7.53 -0.54
N LYS A 73 -7.91 8.53 -0.93
CA LYS A 73 -6.54 8.29 -1.38
C LYS A 73 -5.64 7.98 -0.18
N LEU A 74 -5.14 6.75 -0.11
CA LEU A 74 -4.37 6.26 1.03
C LEU A 74 -2.92 6.74 0.97
N LEU A 75 -2.28 6.68 -0.21
CA LEU A 75 -0.95 7.27 -0.43
C LEU A 75 -1.09 8.70 -0.97
N GLU A 76 -1.72 9.56 -0.19
CA GLU A 76 -1.89 10.97 -0.55
C GLU A 76 -0.55 11.72 -0.46
N LYS A 77 -0.13 12.37 -1.55
CA LYS A 77 1.15 13.09 -1.64
C LYS A 77 1.34 14.17 -0.58
N SER A 78 0.28 14.82 -0.11
CA SER A 78 0.34 15.85 0.93
C SER A 78 0.77 15.26 2.29
N LYS A 79 0.38 14.01 2.56
CA LYS A 79 0.60 13.32 3.83
C LYS A 79 1.77 12.34 3.77
N PHE A 80 1.93 11.63 2.66
CA PHE A 80 2.92 10.57 2.44
C PHE A 80 3.75 10.81 1.17
N PRO A 81 4.45 11.95 1.05
CA PRO A 81 5.16 12.31 -0.17
C PRO A 81 6.28 11.33 -0.56
N LYS A 82 6.92 10.65 0.40
CA LYS A 82 7.98 9.68 0.09
C LYS A 82 7.40 8.34 -0.30
N LEU A 83 6.38 7.84 0.41
CA LEU A 83 5.71 6.61 0.04
C LEU A 83 4.97 6.72 -1.29
N GLU A 84 4.40 7.88 -1.62
CA GLU A 84 3.80 8.12 -2.93
C GLU A 84 4.83 8.00 -4.05
N ALA A 85 5.95 8.72 -3.94
CA ALA A 85 7.06 8.63 -4.90
C ALA A 85 7.67 7.22 -4.97
N TRP A 86 7.85 6.56 -3.83
CA TRP A 86 8.31 5.17 -3.74
C TRP A 86 7.37 4.23 -4.49
N SER A 87 6.05 4.37 -4.29
CA SER A 87 5.06 3.49 -4.91
C SER A 87 5.10 3.59 -6.44
N ALA A 88 5.27 4.81 -6.98
CA ALA A 88 5.44 5.04 -8.41
C ALA A 88 6.73 4.40 -8.93
N ALA A 89 7.86 4.63 -8.25
CA ALA A 89 9.15 4.03 -8.62
C ALA A 89 9.14 2.50 -8.55
N PHE A 90 8.46 1.92 -7.55
CA PHE A 90 8.33 0.48 -7.38
C PHE A 90 7.50 -0.15 -8.49
N CYS A 91 6.39 0.46 -8.91
CA CYS A 91 5.54 -0.05 -9.99
C CYS A 91 6.26 -0.05 -11.35
N GLU A 92 7.16 0.91 -11.59
CA GLU A 92 7.92 1.02 -12.84
C GLU A 92 9.19 0.13 -12.86
N ALA A 93 9.55 -0.48 -11.74
CA ALA A 93 10.74 -1.31 -11.67
C ALA A 93 10.58 -2.58 -12.52
N GLU A 94 11.59 -2.90 -13.33
CA GLU A 94 11.60 -4.06 -14.25
C GLU A 94 11.11 -5.39 -13.64
N PRO A 95 11.53 -5.81 -12.43
CA PRO A 95 11.03 -7.07 -11.85
C PRO A 95 9.59 -7.01 -11.34
N VAL A 96 8.97 -5.83 -11.29
CA VAL A 96 7.70 -5.58 -10.62
C VAL A 96 6.58 -5.25 -11.62
N LYS A 97 6.90 -4.45 -12.65
CA LYS A 97 5.92 -3.90 -13.61
C LYS A 97 5.04 -4.96 -14.27
N GLU A 98 5.53 -6.19 -14.41
CA GLU A 98 4.81 -7.29 -15.08
C GLU A 98 4.04 -8.19 -14.11
N VAL A 99 4.25 -8.07 -12.79
CA VAL A 99 3.72 -9.02 -11.78
C VAL A 99 2.74 -8.38 -10.80
N ILE A 100 2.68 -7.04 -10.70
CA ILE A 100 1.64 -6.40 -9.89
C ILE A 100 0.28 -6.67 -10.53
N PRO A 101 -0.68 -7.28 -9.82
CA PRO A 101 -1.99 -7.54 -10.37
C PRO A 101 -2.75 -6.23 -10.64
N GLU A 102 -3.53 -6.21 -11.71
CA GLU A 102 -4.46 -5.12 -11.99
C GLU A 102 -5.43 -4.93 -10.81
N ALA A 103 -5.62 -3.66 -10.40
CA ALA A 103 -6.47 -3.33 -9.26
C ALA A 103 -7.91 -3.84 -9.45
N GLU A 104 -8.42 -3.84 -10.68
CA GLU A 104 -9.75 -4.33 -11.03
C GLU A 104 -9.89 -5.84 -10.79
N LYS A 105 -8.88 -6.64 -11.16
CA LYS A 105 -8.87 -8.08 -10.88
C LYS A 105 -8.83 -8.38 -9.39
N LEU A 106 -8.06 -7.59 -8.63
CA LEU A 106 -8.02 -7.71 -7.16
C LEU A 106 -9.34 -7.26 -6.52
N ALA A 107 -10.01 -6.24 -7.05
CA ALA A 107 -11.31 -5.80 -6.56
C ALA A 107 -12.39 -6.87 -6.79
N GLU A 108 -12.42 -7.50 -7.97
CA GLU A 108 -13.30 -8.65 -8.23
C GLU A 108 -13.01 -9.82 -7.29
N PHE A 109 -11.73 -10.13 -7.05
CA PHE A 109 -11.35 -11.15 -6.09
C PHE A 109 -11.73 -10.78 -4.65
N ALA A 110 -11.63 -9.50 -4.26
CA ALA A 110 -12.07 -9.00 -2.96
C ALA A 110 -13.56 -9.27 -2.72
N LYS A 111 -14.41 -9.07 -3.74
CA LYS A 111 -15.84 -9.38 -3.66
C LYS A 111 -16.09 -10.86 -3.38
N VAL A 112 -15.29 -11.77 -3.98
CA VAL A 112 -15.37 -13.21 -3.69
C VAL A 112 -14.98 -13.52 -2.25
N LEU A 113 -13.98 -12.81 -1.69
CA LEU A 113 -13.54 -13.00 -0.31
C LEU A 113 -14.51 -12.46 0.75
N ARG A 114 -15.41 -11.54 0.36
CA ARG A 114 -16.42 -10.92 1.23
C ARG A 114 -17.76 -11.70 1.27
N GLN A 115 -17.92 -12.70 0.40
CA GLN A 115 -19.07 -13.62 0.39
C GLN A 115 -18.94 -14.69 1.48
#